data_AF-A0A7R9YY15-F1
#
_entry.id   AF-A0A7R9YY15-F1
#
_cell.length_a   1.000
_cell.length_b   1.000
_cell.length_c   1.000
_cell.angle_alpha   90.00
_cell.angle_beta   90.00
_cell.angle_gamma   90.00
#
_symmetry.space_group_name_H-M   'P 1'
#
loop_
_entity.id
_entity.type
_entity.pdbx_description
1 polymer ?
#
loop_
_entity_poly.entity_id
_entity_poly.type
_entity_poly.pdbx_seq_one_letter_code
_entity_poly.pdbx_strand_id
1 'polypeptide(L)'
;TITGRDMEASVATRRNPSLQLGSSSDDDDGNDDFESQGVVPKSAKTDEQMLRMEAALSANESELQVLRCQVSETAVQEDKQACQQIDELRKDIAVLDQRHAAAVKSRDQICDKRYKILSNALLRINSALTSCYQFLTGYQGDAYLQYTLDKDLLHMLGVTLCVRPDVHRWRSFAILSGGQKSLSTLALAFAMQSV
;
A
#
# COMPACT_ATOMS: atom_id res chain seq x y z
N THR A 1 25.05 -12.08 23.33
CA THR A 1 25.41 -11.41 22.06
C THR A 1 24.15 -11.31 21.23
N ILE A 2 23.38 -10.22 21.42
CA ILE A 2 22.13 -9.94 20.73
C ILE A 2 22.22 -8.48 20.33
N THR A 3 22.25 -8.19 19.04
CA THR A 3 22.27 -6.83 18.50
C THR A 3 21.42 -6.79 17.24
N GLY A 4 20.49 -5.84 17.17
CA GLY A 4 20.00 -5.33 15.88
C GLY A 4 18.51 -5.54 15.58
N ARG A 5 17.62 -5.33 16.54
CA ARG A 5 16.23 -4.92 16.27
C ARG A 5 15.95 -3.78 17.23
N ASP A 6 15.95 -2.56 16.71
CA ASP A 6 15.31 -1.35 17.24
C ASP A 6 15.80 -0.16 16.41
N MET A 7 15.15 0.11 15.28
CA MET A 7 15.25 1.40 14.57
C MET A 7 14.11 1.53 13.53
N GLU A 8 12.87 1.45 13.99
CA GLU A 8 11.73 2.00 13.23
C GLU A 8 10.79 2.70 14.21
N ALA A 9 10.91 4.03 14.28
CA ALA A 9 9.82 4.98 14.56
C ALA A 9 10.40 6.37 14.86
N SER A 10 10.57 7.22 13.84
CA SER A 10 10.35 8.67 13.99
C SER A 10 10.45 9.39 12.64
N VAL A 11 9.37 9.44 11.87
CA VAL A 11 9.17 10.47 10.83
C VAL A 11 7.71 10.91 10.89
N ALA A 12 7.40 11.73 11.89
CA ALA A 12 6.13 12.42 12.02
C ALA A 12 6.16 13.73 11.22
N THR A 13 5.49 13.68 10.08
CA THR A 13 4.68 14.72 9.43
C THR A 13 4.71 16.13 10.04
N ARG A 14 5.35 17.09 9.35
CA ARG A 14 4.96 18.52 9.41
C ARG A 14 4.32 18.90 8.08
N ARG A 15 2.98 18.93 8.07
CA ARG A 15 2.16 19.56 7.02
C ARG A 15 1.97 21.03 7.39
N ASN A 16 2.40 21.94 6.52
CA ASN A 16 1.91 23.32 6.50
C ASN A 16 0.51 23.35 5.87
N PRO A 17 -0.46 24.10 6.43
CA PRO A 17 -1.72 24.37 5.75
C PRO A 17 -1.60 25.68 4.94
N SER A 18 -1.87 25.58 3.65
CA SER A 18 -2.23 26.69 2.77
C SER A 18 -3.75 26.94 2.87
N LEU A 19 -4.14 28.17 3.18
CA LEU A 19 -5.50 28.71 3.05
C LEU A 19 -5.38 30.01 2.27
N GLN A 20 -5.64 29.97 0.96
CA GLN A 20 -6.91 30.26 0.28
C GLN A 20 -7.27 31.76 0.26
N LEU A 21 -7.10 32.34 -0.93
CA LEU A 21 -7.75 33.57 -1.36
C LEU A 21 -9.27 33.39 -1.29
N GLY A 22 -9.94 34.31 -0.60
CA GLY A 22 -11.38 34.49 -0.62
C GLY A 22 -11.69 35.97 -0.83
N SER A 23 -12.33 36.26 -1.96
CA SER A 23 -12.97 37.51 -2.33
C SER A 23 -14.21 37.76 -1.48
N SER A 24 -14.36 38.95 -0.90
CA SER A 24 -15.66 39.49 -0.50
C SER A 24 -15.64 41.01 -0.57
N SER A 25 -16.37 41.51 -1.56
CA SER A 25 -17.03 42.81 -1.57
C SER A 25 -17.95 42.93 -0.35
N ASP A 26 -17.92 44.07 0.34
CA ASP A 26 -19.08 44.63 1.03
C ASP A 26 -18.88 46.15 1.15
N ASP A 27 -19.91 46.87 0.70
CA ASP A 27 -20.10 48.31 0.79
C ASP A 27 -20.30 48.74 2.25
N ASP A 28 -19.72 49.87 2.68
CA ASP A 28 -20.32 50.67 3.74
C ASP A 28 -20.00 52.16 3.52
N ASP A 29 -21.08 52.92 3.57
CA ASP A 29 -21.25 54.30 3.16
C ASP A 29 -21.33 55.16 4.43
N GLY A 30 -20.46 56.16 4.56
CA GLY A 30 -20.30 56.92 5.80
C GLY A 30 -19.64 58.26 5.56
N ASN A 31 -20.42 59.17 4.96
CA ASN A 31 -20.11 60.59 4.82
C ASN A 31 -20.17 61.29 6.18
N ASP A 32 -19.15 62.06 6.55
CA ASP A 32 -19.28 63.16 7.52
C ASP A 32 -18.29 64.29 7.17
N ASP A 33 -18.88 65.47 6.98
CA ASP A 33 -18.28 66.75 6.67
C ASP A 33 -17.32 67.27 7.75
N PHE A 34 -16.15 67.78 7.35
CA PHE A 34 -15.58 68.96 8.01
C PHE A 34 -14.72 69.80 7.05
N GLU A 35 -15.19 71.01 6.77
CA GLU A 35 -14.45 72.08 6.12
C GLU A 35 -13.19 72.49 6.91
N SER A 36 -12.17 72.90 6.15
CA SER A 36 -11.36 74.12 6.35
C SER A 36 -9.84 73.93 6.31
N GLN A 37 -9.27 74.59 5.28
CA GLN A 37 -8.03 75.37 5.27
C GLN A 37 -6.81 74.87 6.06
N GLY A 38 -5.75 74.54 5.31
CA GLY A 38 -4.43 74.33 5.90
C GLY A 38 -3.34 74.16 4.86
N VAL A 39 -2.97 75.26 4.20
CA VAL A 39 -1.76 75.37 3.37
C VAL A 39 -0.51 75.17 4.27
N VAL A 40 0.28 74.11 3.98
CA VAL A 40 1.76 73.97 4.18
C VAL A 40 2.21 73.76 5.66
N PRO A 41 3.23 72.91 5.97
CA PRO A 41 4.45 72.67 5.19
C PRO A 41 4.84 71.21 4.92
N LYS A 42 5.39 71.01 3.71
CA LYS A 42 6.42 69.99 3.46
C LYS A 42 7.58 70.28 4.42
N SER A 43 7.59 69.62 5.58
CA SER A 43 8.75 69.67 6.47
C SER A 43 9.90 69.02 5.72
N ALA A 44 10.92 69.82 5.43
CA ALA A 44 12.23 69.38 5.01
C ALA A 44 12.70 68.29 5.98
N LYS A 45 12.51 67.02 5.60
CA LYS A 45 13.42 65.97 6.03
C LYS A 45 14.72 66.34 5.35
N THR A 46 15.51 67.08 6.12
CA THR A 46 16.89 67.52 5.93
C THR A 46 17.54 66.79 4.77
N ASP A 47 18.13 67.51 3.82
CA ASP A 47 18.93 66.89 2.75
C ASP A 47 19.94 65.89 3.32
N GLU A 48 20.41 66.10 4.57
CA GLU A 48 21.16 65.15 5.39
C GLU A 48 20.47 63.78 5.64
N GLN A 49 19.17 63.76 5.94
CA GLN A 49 18.40 62.51 6.13
C GLN A 49 18.18 61.79 4.80
N MET A 50 18.01 62.53 3.71
CA MET A 50 17.94 61.96 2.36
C MET A 50 19.28 61.35 1.96
N LEU A 51 20.39 62.07 2.21
CA LEU A 51 21.76 61.60 1.97
C LEU A 51 22.11 60.37 2.80
N ARG A 52 21.72 60.33 4.08
CA ARG A 52 21.92 59.17 4.96
C ARG A 52 21.10 57.96 4.53
N MET A 53 19.87 58.19 4.06
CA MET A 53 19.02 57.12 3.55
C MET A 53 19.55 56.58 2.23
N GLU A 54 20.06 57.43 1.35
CA GLU A 54 20.70 57.05 0.09
C GLU A 54 22.02 56.30 0.31
N ALA A 55 22.81 56.72 1.31
CA ALA A 55 24.00 56.01 1.75
C ALA A 55 23.67 54.63 2.37
N ALA A 56 22.59 54.53 3.16
CA ALA A 56 22.13 53.26 3.72
C ALA A 56 21.57 52.32 2.64
N LEU A 57 20.87 52.86 1.65
CA LEU A 57 20.39 52.10 0.48
C LEU A 57 21.58 51.58 -0.33
N SER A 58 22.59 52.42 -0.60
CA SER A 58 23.83 52.02 -1.28
C SER A 58 24.61 50.96 -0.49
N ALA A 59 24.69 51.07 0.84
CA ALA A 59 25.34 50.09 1.69
C ALA A 59 24.61 48.73 1.64
N ASN A 60 23.29 48.74 1.79
CA ASN A 60 22.47 47.53 1.66
C ASN A 60 22.55 46.91 0.26
N GLU A 61 22.60 47.73 -0.78
CA GLU A 61 22.72 47.28 -2.16
C GLU A 61 24.09 46.61 -2.41
N SER A 62 25.16 47.13 -1.81
CA SER A 62 26.48 46.51 -1.85
C SER A 62 26.54 45.18 -1.08
N GLU A 63 25.87 45.08 0.08
CA GLU A 63 25.77 43.87 0.88
C GLU A 63 24.99 42.76 0.15
N LEU A 64 23.88 43.13 -0.51
CA LEU A 64 23.11 42.24 -1.39
C LEU A 64 23.92 41.77 -2.60
N GLN A 65 24.80 42.61 -3.14
CA GLN A 65 25.67 42.25 -4.25
C GLN A 65 26.71 41.19 -3.83
N VAL A 66 27.31 41.34 -2.65
CA VAL A 66 28.24 40.36 -2.08
C VAL A 66 27.54 39.02 -1.84
N LEU A 67 26.34 39.05 -1.26
CA LEU A 67 25.53 37.85 -1.04
C LEU A 67 25.14 37.18 -2.36
N ARG A 68 24.77 37.95 -3.40
CA ARG A 68 24.50 37.40 -4.75
C ARG A 68 25.72 36.73 -5.36
N CYS A 69 26.91 37.30 -5.21
CA CYS A 69 28.15 36.69 -5.70
C CYS A 69 28.55 35.43 -4.92
N GLN A 70 28.09 35.27 -3.67
CA GLN A 70 28.29 34.06 -2.87
C GLN A 70 27.30 32.94 -3.21
N VAL A 71 26.11 33.28 -3.74
CA VAL A 71 25.14 32.29 -4.22
C VAL A 71 25.59 31.75 -5.57
N SER A 72 26.07 30.51 -5.57
CA SER A 72 26.38 29.78 -6.79
C SER A 72 25.10 29.49 -7.59
N GLU A 73 24.93 30.16 -8.73
CA GLU A 73 23.79 29.97 -9.63
C GLU A 73 23.67 28.51 -10.13
N THR A 74 24.80 27.81 -10.27
CA THR A 74 24.83 26.39 -10.65
C THR A 74 24.22 25.49 -9.58
N ALA A 75 24.50 25.75 -8.29
CA ALA A 75 23.93 24.97 -7.19
C ALA A 75 22.41 25.13 -7.09
N VAL A 76 21.88 26.34 -7.34
CA VAL A 76 20.43 26.59 -7.36
C VAL A 76 19.78 25.88 -8.55
N GLN A 77 20.44 25.87 -9.71
CA GLN A 77 19.92 25.18 -10.89
C GLN A 77 19.94 23.66 -10.74
N GLU A 78 20.99 23.09 -10.12
CA GLU A 78 21.08 21.67 -9.78
C GLU A 78 19.97 21.26 -8.80
N ASP A 79 19.74 22.05 -7.74
CA ASP A 79 18.67 21.77 -6.77
C ASP A 79 17.28 21.83 -7.43
N LYS A 80 17.06 22.80 -8.33
CA LYS A 80 15.83 22.88 -9.12
C LYS A 80 15.62 21.66 -10.01
N GLN A 81 16.67 21.19 -10.69
CA GLN A 81 16.61 19.98 -11.52
C GLN A 81 16.37 18.73 -10.66
N ALA A 82 17.03 18.61 -9.51
CA ALA A 82 16.82 17.52 -8.57
C ALA A 82 15.39 17.49 -8.03
N CYS A 83 14.82 18.66 -7.69
CA CYS A 83 13.43 18.77 -7.26
C CYS A 83 12.45 18.30 -8.37
N GLN A 84 12.69 18.71 -9.61
CA GLN A 84 11.88 18.27 -10.75
C GLN A 84 11.94 16.75 -10.95
N GLN A 85 13.14 16.17 -10.90
CA GLN A 85 13.33 14.73 -11.00
C GLN A 85 12.65 13.97 -9.87
N ILE A 86 12.73 14.46 -8.63
CA ILE A 86 12.04 13.86 -7.48
C ILE A 86 10.52 13.90 -7.68
N ASP A 87 9.98 15.01 -8.18
CA ASP A 87 8.54 15.13 -8.42
C ASP A 87 8.06 14.24 -9.57
N GLU A 88 8.87 14.05 -10.61
CA GLU A 88 8.62 13.06 -11.68
C GLU A 88 8.63 11.63 -11.12
N LEU A 89 9.67 11.25 -10.37
CA LEU A 89 9.77 9.93 -9.76
C LEU A 89 8.63 9.65 -8.77
N ARG A 90 8.18 10.66 -8.02
CA ARG A 90 7.00 10.54 -7.13
C ARG A 90 5.72 10.24 -7.90
N LYS A 91 5.53 10.89 -9.06
CA LYS A 91 4.38 10.60 -9.93
C LYS A 91 4.46 9.17 -10.47
N ASP A 92 5.64 8.74 -10.88
CA ASP A 92 5.84 7.39 -11.40
C ASP A 92 5.60 6.32 -10.34
N ILE A 93 6.10 6.52 -9.12
CA ILE A 93 5.82 5.63 -7.98
C ILE A 93 4.31 5.56 -7.72
N ALA A 94 3.61 6.70 -7.72
CA ALA A 94 2.16 6.70 -7.50
C ALA A 94 1.40 5.92 -8.58
N VAL A 95 1.81 6.02 -9.85
CA VAL A 95 1.23 5.22 -10.94
C VAL A 95 1.56 3.73 -10.77
N LEU A 96 2.79 3.40 -10.38
CA LEU A 96 3.22 2.01 -10.15
C LEU A 96 2.46 1.39 -8.97
N ASP A 97 2.28 2.11 -7.87
CA ASP A 97 1.52 1.67 -6.71
C ASP A 97 0.06 1.41 -7.07
N GLN A 98 -0.55 2.29 -7.88
CA GLN A 98 -1.92 2.08 -8.36
C GLN A 98 -2.03 0.81 -9.23
N ARG A 99 -1.07 0.59 -10.13
CA ARG A 99 -1.02 -0.62 -10.97
C ARG A 99 -0.78 -1.87 -10.14
N HIS A 100 0.12 -1.80 -9.17
CA HIS A 100 0.42 -2.90 -8.26
C HIS A 100 -0.81 -3.26 -7.42
N ALA A 101 -1.50 -2.28 -6.84
CA ALA A 101 -2.73 -2.49 -6.09
C ALA A 101 -3.83 -3.14 -6.95
N ALA A 102 -3.99 -2.68 -8.20
CA ALA A 102 -4.93 -3.29 -9.14
C ALA A 102 -4.56 -4.75 -9.49
N ALA A 103 -3.27 -5.02 -9.70
CA ALA A 103 -2.77 -6.36 -9.99
C ALA A 103 -2.95 -7.32 -8.79
N VAL A 104 -2.63 -6.88 -7.58
CA VAL A 104 -2.84 -7.64 -6.33
C VAL A 104 -4.32 -7.95 -6.15
N LYS A 105 -5.21 -6.97 -6.32
CA LYS A 105 -6.65 -7.18 -6.22
C LYS A 105 -7.16 -8.21 -7.23
N SER A 106 -6.71 -8.13 -8.48
CA SER A 106 -7.07 -9.10 -9.52
C SER A 106 -6.58 -10.51 -9.18
N ARG A 107 -5.31 -10.63 -8.73
CA ARG A 107 -4.72 -11.89 -8.28
C ARG A 107 -5.54 -12.50 -7.14
N ASP A 108 -5.86 -11.71 -6.12
CA ASP A 108 -6.55 -12.18 -4.92
C ASP A 108 -7.95 -12.71 -5.25
N GLN A 109 -8.67 -12.02 -6.14
CA GLN A 109 -9.97 -12.48 -6.66
C GLN A 109 -9.87 -13.82 -7.38
N ILE A 110 -8.84 -14.03 -8.20
CA ILE A 110 -8.63 -15.30 -8.91
C ILE A 110 -8.30 -16.41 -7.90
N CYS A 111 -7.41 -16.12 -6.94
CA CYS A 111 -7.05 -17.09 -5.90
C CYS A 111 -8.27 -17.46 -5.04
N ASP A 112 -9.14 -16.52 -4.70
CA ASP A 112 -10.39 -16.79 -3.97
C ASP A 112 -11.34 -17.67 -4.76
N LYS A 113 -11.52 -17.38 -6.05
CA LYS A 113 -12.37 -18.19 -6.92
C LYS A 113 -11.85 -19.63 -7.02
N ARG A 114 -10.54 -19.80 -7.24
CA ARG A 114 -9.89 -21.12 -7.30
C ARG A 114 -10.04 -21.88 -5.99
N TYR A 115 -9.77 -21.22 -4.86
CA TYR A 115 -9.93 -21.83 -3.55
C TYR A 115 -11.35 -22.29 -3.28
N LYS A 116 -12.36 -21.47 -3.58
CA LYS A 116 -13.78 -21.84 -3.39
C LYS A 116 -14.17 -23.04 -4.25
N ILE A 117 -13.76 -23.06 -5.52
CA ILE A 117 -14.04 -24.17 -6.42
C ILE A 117 -13.37 -25.45 -5.91
N LEU A 118 -12.08 -25.37 -5.57
CA LEU A 118 -11.31 -26.53 -5.10
C LEU A 118 -11.82 -27.06 -3.76
N SER A 119 -12.05 -26.21 -2.76
CA SER A 119 -12.56 -26.61 -1.45
C SER A 119 -13.94 -27.27 -1.55
N ASN A 120 -14.85 -26.70 -2.35
CA ASN A 120 -16.16 -27.30 -2.59
C ASN A 120 -16.05 -28.66 -3.30
N ALA A 121 -15.17 -28.79 -4.29
CA ALA A 121 -14.93 -30.05 -4.98
C ALA A 121 -14.34 -31.09 -4.02
N LEU A 122 -13.34 -30.72 -3.21
CA LEU A 122 -12.74 -31.62 -2.22
C LEU A 122 -13.75 -32.09 -1.17
N LEU A 123 -14.65 -31.22 -0.71
CA LEU A 123 -15.71 -31.59 0.22
C LEU A 123 -16.63 -32.67 -0.40
N ARG A 124 -17.04 -32.49 -1.65
CA ARG A 124 -17.88 -33.45 -2.39
C ARG A 124 -17.14 -34.77 -2.60
N ILE A 125 -15.91 -34.72 -3.10
CA ILE A 125 -15.08 -35.91 -3.34
C ILE A 125 -14.85 -36.66 -2.03
N ASN A 126 -14.61 -35.96 -0.91
CA ASN A 126 -14.40 -36.61 0.37
C ASN A 126 -15.65 -37.39 0.84
N SER A 127 -16.84 -36.78 0.71
CA SER A 127 -18.10 -37.47 1.04
C SER A 127 -18.39 -38.68 0.16
N ALA A 128 -18.08 -38.57 -1.13
CA ALA A 128 -18.21 -39.67 -2.09
C ALA A 128 -17.18 -40.77 -1.81
N LEU A 129 -15.93 -40.41 -1.49
CA LEU A 129 -14.85 -41.33 -1.20
C LEU A 129 -15.17 -42.22 0.00
N THR A 130 -15.64 -41.64 1.10
CA THR A 130 -16.07 -42.40 2.28
C THR A 130 -17.15 -43.42 1.91
N SER A 131 -18.16 -42.98 1.15
CA SER A 131 -19.28 -43.84 0.72
C SER A 131 -18.84 -44.96 -0.21
N CYS A 132 -18.04 -44.64 -1.24
CA CYS A 132 -17.52 -45.61 -2.20
C CYS A 132 -16.57 -46.62 -1.54
N TYR A 133 -15.70 -46.16 -0.65
CA TYR A 133 -14.75 -47.04 0.04
C TYR A 133 -15.45 -48.00 1.00
N GLN A 134 -16.43 -47.52 1.76
CA GLN A 134 -17.27 -48.37 2.62
C GLN A 134 -18.04 -49.40 1.79
N PHE A 135 -18.60 -49.00 0.65
CA PHE A 135 -19.30 -49.90 -0.26
C PHE A 135 -18.37 -51.01 -0.78
N LEU A 136 -17.17 -50.68 -1.24
CA LEU A 136 -16.19 -51.64 -1.75
C LEU A 136 -15.62 -52.58 -0.67
N THR A 137 -15.61 -52.15 0.60
CA THR A 137 -15.08 -52.92 1.73
C THR A 137 -16.15 -53.64 2.54
N GLY A 138 -17.43 -53.61 2.12
CA GLY A 138 -18.53 -54.22 2.88
C GLY A 138 -18.74 -53.58 4.26
N TYR A 139 -18.54 -52.26 4.36
CA TYR A 139 -18.67 -51.44 5.58
C TYR A 139 -17.63 -51.73 6.69
N GLN A 140 -16.53 -52.41 6.36
CA GLN A 140 -15.46 -52.76 7.32
C GLN A 140 -14.27 -51.78 7.32
N GLY A 141 -14.29 -50.74 6.48
CA GLY A 141 -13.21 -49.77 6.36
C GLY A 141 -13.70 -48.37 6.09
N ASP A 142 -12.77 -47.41 6.16
CA ASP A 142 -13.08 -45.99 5.97
C ASP A 142 -11.94 -45.28 5.23
N ALA A 143 -12.26 -44.21 4.51
CA ALA A 143 -11.28 -43.43 3.75
C ALA A 143 -11.71 -41.95 3.71
N TYR A 144 -10.72 -41.06 3.80
CA TYR A 144 -10.92 -39.63 3.64
C TYR A 144 -9.68 -38.95 3.04
N LEU A 145 -9.91 -37.75 2.51
CA LEU A 145 -8.86 -36.85 2.06
C LEU A 145 -8.48 -35.89 3.18
N GLN A 146 -7.21 -35.90 3.58
CA GLN A 146 -6.63 -34.95 4.50
C GLN A 146 -6.07 -33.75 3.73
N TYR A 147 -6.57 -32.55 4.03
CA TYR A 147 -6.12 -31.30 3.44
C TYR A 147 -6.26 -30.14 4.42
N THR A 148 -5.54 -29.05 4.18
CA THR A 148 -5.57 -27.84 5.01
C THR A 148 -6.66 -26.88 4.50
N LEU A 149 -7.40 -26.23 5.41
CA LEU A 149 -8.43 -25.26 5.05
C LEU A 149 -7.88 -23.85 4.76
N ASP A 150 -6.60 -23.61 5.03
CA ASP A 150 -5.92 -22.36 4.72
C ASP A 150 -5.72 -22.23 3.20
N LYS A 151 -6.14 -21.09 2.64
CA LYS A 151 -6.14 -20.78 1.21
C LYS A 151 -4.74 -20.87 0.59
N ASP A 152 -3.75 -20.34 1.30
CA ASP A 152 -2.38 -20.25 0.78
C ASP A 152 -1.67 -21.60 0.91
N LEU A 153 -1.88 -22.29 2.03
CA LEU A 153 -1.25 -23.58 2.30
C LEU A 153 -1.89 -24.74 1.54
N LEU A 154 -3.18 -24.71 1.23
CA LEU A 154 -3.87 -25.80 0.52
C LEU A 154 -3.21 -26.10 -0.83
N HIS A 155 -2.83 -25.04 -1.57
CA HIS A 155 -2.18 -25.20 -2.87
C HIS A 155 -0.71 -25.63 -2.77
N MET A 156 -0.05 -25.37 -1.64
CA MET A 156 1.36 -25.70 -1.42
C MET A 156 1.55 -27.11 -0.84
N LEU A 157 0.76 -27.49 0.16
CA LEU A 157 0.88 -28.75 0.89
C LEU A 157 0.17 -29.90 0.16
N GLY A 158 -0.85 -29.59 -0.63
CA GLY A 158 -1.63 -30.56 -1.39
C GLY A 158 -2.60 -31.37 -0.51
N VAL A 159 -2.97 -32.55 -1.01
CA VAL A 159 -3.98 -33.43 -0.42
C VAL A 159 -3.39 -34.81 -0.20
N THR A 160 -3.58 -35.37 1.00
CA THR A 160 -3.13 -36.71 1.36
C THR A 160 -4.31 -37.67 1.50
N LEU A 161 -4.25 -38.81 0.83
CA LEU A 161 -5.24 -39.88 0.99
C LEU A 161 -4.94 -40.70 2.25
N CYS A 162 -5.90 -40.72 3.17
CA CYS A 162 -5.83 -41.48 4.42
C CYS A 162 -6.90 -42.58 4.39
N VAL A 163 -6.47 -43.79 4.70
CA VAL A 163 -7.31 -44.98 4.60
C VAL A 163 -7.19 -45.80 5.88
N ARG A 164 -8.31 -46.35 6.30
CA ARG A 164 -8.46 -47.26 7.42
C ARG A 164 -9.05 -48.58 6.88
N PRO A 165 -8.18 -49.52 6.47
CA PRO A 165 -8.61 -50.80 5.90
C PRO A 165 -9.03 -51.82 6.97
N ASP A 166 -8.57 -51.66 8.21
CA ASP A 166 -9.03 -52.39 9.41
C ASP A 166 -9.87 -51.45 10.28
N VAL A 167 -10.61 -51.94 11.28
CA VAL A 167 -11.48 -51.07 12.09
C VAL A 167 -10.70 -50.01 12.91
N HIS A 168 -9.37 -50.12 13.03
CA HIS A 168 -8.64 -49.51 14.15
C HIS A 168 -7.61 -48.44 13.77
N ARG A 169 -6.97 -48.46 12.60
CA ARG A 169 -5.86 -47.53 12.34
C ARG A 169 -5.92 -46.81 10.99
N TRP A 170 -5.93 -45.49 11.06
CA TRP A 170 -5.68 -44.60 9.92
C TRP A 170 -4.22 -44.72 9.45
N ARG A 171 -4.05 -44.94 8.15
CA ARG A 171 -2.75 -45.05 7.50
C ARG A 171 -2.73 -44.16 6.26
N SER A 172 -1.61 -43.51 6.02
CA SER A 172 -1.38 -42.79 4.76
C SER A 172 -1.28 -43.79 3.61
N PHE A 173 -1.76 -43.40 2.43
CA PHE A 173 -1.69 -44.20 1.21
C PHE A 173 -0.28 -44.75 0.91
N ALA A 174 0.77 -43.99 1.24
CA ALA A 174 2.16 -44.39 1.00
C ALA A 174 2.54 -45.73 1.66
N ILE A 175 2.05 -45.98 2.86
CA ILE A 175 2.40 -47.13 3.70
C ILE A 175 1.41 -48.31 3.61
N LEU A 176 0.44 -48.24 2.69
CA LEU A 176 -0.53 -49.32 2.46
C LEU A 176 0.07 -50.50 1.68
N SER A 177 -0.51 -51.69 1.85
CA SER A 177 -0.17 -52.86 1.04
C SER A 177 -0.62 -52.69 -0.41
N GLY A 178 -0.05 -53.44 -1.36
CA GLY A 178 -0.38 -53.30 -2.79
C GLY A 178 -1.87 -53.47 -3.10
N GLY A 179 -2.52 -54.48 -2.50
CA GLY A 179 -3.96 -54.70 -2.66
C GLY A 179 -4.81 -53.56 -2.07
N GLN A 180 -4.40 -53.03 -0.90
CA GLN A 180 -5.06 -51.88 -0.28
C GLN A 180 -4.90 -50.61 -1.12
N LYS A 181 -3.71 -50.40 -1.69
CA LYS A 181 -3.45 -49.29 -2.63
C LYS A 181 -4.39 -49.38 -3.82
N SER A 182 -4.45 -50.53 -4.50
CA SER A 182 -5.34 -50.73 -5.64
C SER A 182 -6.81 -50.44 -5.31
N LEU A 183 -7.31 -50.97 -4.18
CA LEU A 183 -8.67 -50.74 -3.74
C LEU A 183 -8.95 -49.26 -3.43
N SER A 184 -8.03 -48.60 -2.73
CA SER A 184 -8.17 -47.18 -2.38
C SER A 184 -8.10 -46.25 -3.60
N THR A 185 -7.25 -46.56 -4.58
CA THR A 185 -7.19 -45.82 -5.85
C THR A 185 -8.47 -45.99 -6.65
N LEU A 186 -9.02 -47.21 -6.71
CA LEU A 186 -10.28 -47.50 -7.39
C LEU A 186 -11.45 -46.76 -6.72
N ALA A 187 -11.50 -46.75 -5.39
CA ALA A 187 -12.49 -45.98 -4.64
C ALA A 187 -12.40 -44.47 -4.93
N LEU A 188 -11.18 -43.92 -4.99
CA LEU A 188 -10.96 -42.51 -5.34
C LEU A 188 -11.40 -42.21 -6.78
N ALA A 189 -11.10 -43.09 -7.73
CA ALA A 189 -11.52 -42.92 -9.12
C ALA A 189 -13.06 -42.88 -9.25
N PHE A 190 -13.76 -43.77 -8.55
CA PHE A 190 -15.23 -43.75 -8.52
C PHE A 190 -15.78 -42.52 -7.81
N ALA A 191 -15.16 -42.09 -6.71
CA ALA A 191 -15.56 -40.86 -6.02
C ALA A 191 -15.42 -39.64 -6.94
N MET A 192 -14.32 -39.53 -7.70
CA MET A 192 -14.13 -38.45 -8.66
C MET A 192 -15.13 -38.50 -9.83
N GLN A 193 -15.51 -39.69 -10.30
CA GLN A 193 -16.50 -39.85 -11.36
C GLN A 193 -17.93 -39.51 -10.90
N SER A 194 -18.19 -39.59 -9.60
CA SER A 194 -19.52 -39.34 -9.01
C SER A 194 -19.82 -37.87 -8.70
N VAL A 195 -18.82 -36.99 -8.77
CA VAL A 195 -18.90 -35.55 -8.45
C VAL A 195 -19.01 -34.71 -9.71
#